data_AF-A0A261WLI3-F1
#
_entry.id   AF-A0A261WLI3-F1
#
_cell.length_a   1.000
_cell.length_b   1.000
_cell.length_c   1.000
_cell.angle_alpha   90.00
_cell.angle_beta   90.00
_cell.angle_gamma   90.00
#
_symmetry.space_group_name_H-M   'P 1'
#
loop_
_entity.id
_entity.type
_entity.pdbx_description
1 polymer ?
#
loop_
_entity_poly.entity_id
_entity_poly.type
_entity_poly.pdbx_seq_one_letter_code
_entity_poly.pdbx_strand_id
1 'polypeptide(L)'
;MTLTSTHEVGDADGNHVYRRITLRLIPFIFICYLFNYLDRVNVGFAKLQMLDALSFSETVYGLGAGIFFVGYVLCGLPSNLALNRFGPRRWIGLMMITWGIFSTCLLFVTTPVEFYVLRFLTGMAEAGFFPGIVLYLSRWYPNQRRGRIMALFMSAIPVSGLLGGPFSGWILNHFAAGQGGMAGWQWMFLIQGLPTVALGVLAFFLLCDKVEDARWLT
;
A
#
# COMPACT_ATOMS: atom_id res chain seq x y z
N MET A 1 -4.05 39.47 41.48
CA MET A 1 -2.67 39.17 41.07
C MET A 1 -2.70 37.80 40.43
N THR A 2 -2.42 37.77 39.15
CA THR A 2 -2.74 36.74 38.14
C THR A 2 -1.93 35.46 38.30
N LEU A 3 -2.60 34.32 38.48
CA LEU A 3 -2.04 32.98 38.32
C LEU A 3 -2.59 32.37 37.02
N THR A 4 -1.98 32.74 35.90
CA THR A 4 -2.22 32.12 34.60
C THR A 4 -0.90 32.14 33.83
N SER A 5 -0.13 31.05 33.88
CA SER A 5 0.99 30.78 32.95
C SER A 5 1.73 29.46 33.23
N THR A 6 1.03 28.36 33.51
CA THR A 6 1.68 27.02 33.58
C THR A 6 1.08 25.97 32.66
N HIS A 7 0.03 26.29 31.89
CA HIS A 7 -0.63 25.32 30.99
C HIS A 7 -0.33 25.48 29.49
N GLU A 8 0.36 26.53 29.04
CA GLU A 8 0.66 26.73 27.61
C GLU A 8 2.01 26.13 27.14
N VAL A 9 2.94 25.89 28.06
CA VAL A 9 4.30 25.42 27.69
C VAL A 9 4.33 23.94 27.27
N GLY A 10 3.35 23.13 27.68
CA GLY A 10 3.25 21.72 27.29
C GLY A 10 2.60 21.45 25.92
N ASP A 11 1.74 22.36 25.43
CA ASP A 11 0.95 22.14 24.21
C ASP A 11 1.69 22.63 22.94
N ALA A 12 2.53 23.66 23.07
CA ALA A 12 3.39 24.13 21.98
C ALA A 12 4.48 23.10 21.62
N ASP A 13 5.15 22.52 22.62
CA ASP A 13 6.22 21.54 22.41
C ASP A 13 5.68 20.22 21.85
N GLY A 14 4.52 19.77 22.36
CA GLY A 14 3.77 18.65 21.79
C GLY A 14 3.40 18.89 20.32
N ASN A 15 2.96 20.09 19.96
CA ASN A 15 2.63 20.46 18.58
C ASN A 15 3.82 20.35 17.62
N HIS A 16 5.00 20.79 18.04
CA HIS A 16 6.22 20.70 17.23
C HIS A 16 6.69 19.24 17.05
N VAL A 17 6.60 18.43 18.10
CA VAL A 17 6.87 16.99 18.07
C VAL A 17 5.91 16.27 17.12
N TYR A 18 4.60 16.46 17.26
CA TYR A 18 3.61 15.85 16.38
C TYR A 18 3.76 16.32 14.93
N ARG A 19 4.17 17.58 14.69
CA ARG A 19 4.44 18.08 13.33
C ARG A 19 5.64 17.38 12.69
N ARG A 20 6.73 17.16 13.42
CA ARG A 20 7.88 16.38 12.89
C ARG A 20 7.52 14.92 12.63
N ILE A 21 6.76 14.28 13.53
CA ILE A 21 6.22 12.92 13.32
C ILE A 21 5.40 12.88 12.04
N THR A 22 4.46 13.81 11.91
CA THR A 22 3.57 13.90 10.76
C THR A 22 4.34 14.08 9.47
N LEU A 23 5.35 14.95 9.43
CA LEU A 23 6.12 15.24 8.22
C LEU A 23 7.06 14.11 7.78
N ARG A 24 7.38 13.14 8.65
CA ARG A 24 8.19 11.96 8.26
C ARG A 24 7.34 10.72 8.01
N LEU A 25 6.38 10.46 8.89
CA LEU A 25 5.65 9.20 8.94
C LEU A 25 4.44 9.21 7.99
N ILE A 26 3.74 10.34 7.86
CA ILE A 26 2.58 10.42 6.98
C ILE A 26 2.94 10.38 5.50
N PRO A 27 3.94 11.12 4.98
CA PRO A 27 4.31 11.01 3.58
C PRO A 27 4.69 9.60 3.18
N PHE A 28 5.43 8.88 4.04
CA PHE A 28 5.79 7.50 3.78
C PHE A 28 4.55 6.58 3.71
N ILE A 29 3.70 6.63 4.73
CA ILE A 29 2.47 5.81 4.78
C ILE A 29 1.51 6.18 3.63
N PHE A 30 1.44 7.45 3.27
CA PHE A 30 0.67 7.94 2.13
C PHE A 30 1.17 7.33 0.82
N ILE A 31 2.49 7.32 0.59
CA ILE A 31 3.09 6.69 -0.58
C ILE A 31 2.81 5.17 -0.57
N CYS A 32 2.98 4.49 0.56
CA CYS A 32 2.69 3.07 0.65
C CYS A 32 1.22 2.76 0.30
N TYR A 33 0.28 3.59 0.75
CA TYR A 33 -1.14 3.41 0.44
C TYR A 33 -1.52 3.82 -0.98
N LEU A 34 -0.82 4.81 -1.54
CA LEU A 34 -0.90 5.13 -2.96
C LEU A 34 -0.52 3.91 -3.80
N PHE A 35 0.62 3.26 -3.52
CA PHE A 35 1.05 2.06 -4.24
C PHE A 35 0.12 0.86 -4.00
N ASN A 36 -0.38 0.69 -2.79
CA ASN A 36 -1.39 -0.32 -2.48
C ASN A 36 -2.65 -0.17 -3.35
N TYR A 37 -3.16 1.06 -3.48
CA TYR A 37 -4.32 1.30 -4.31
C TYR A 37 -4.01 1.26 -5.82
N LEU A 38 -2.81 1.69 -6.22
CA LEU A 38 -2.31 1.52 -7.58
C LEU A 38 -2.34 0.05 -7.99
N ASP A 39 -1.84 -0.87 -7.17
CA ASP A 39 -1.83 -2.31 -7.47
C ASP A 39 -3.24 -2.86 -7.74
N ARG A 40 -4.24 -2.41 -6.97
CA ARG A 40 -5.64 -2.82 -7.16
C ARG A 40 -6.21 -2.37 -8.50
N VAL A 41 -5.94 -1.13 -8.90
CA VAL A 41 -6.40 -0.59 -10.19
C VAL A 41 -5.54 -1.07 -11.35
N ASN A 42 -4.28 -1.42 -11.09
CA ASN A 42 -3.29 -1.84 -12.07
C ASN A 42 -3.78 -3.02 -12.91
N VAL A 43 -4.35 -4.04 -12.26
CA VAL A 43 -4.91 -5.20 -12.97
C VAL A 43 -6.06 -4.82 -13.91
N GLY A 44 -6.81 -3.76 -13.56
CA GLY A 44 -7.87 -3.20 -14.38
C GLY A 44 -7.35 -2.50 -15.64
N PHE A 45 -6.15 -1.90 -15.61
CA PHE A 45 -5.46 -1.41 -16.81
C PHE A 45 -4.81 -2.55 -17.57
N ALA A 46 -4.26 -3.55 -16.87
CA ALA A 46 -3.53 -4.66 -17.48
C ALA A 46 -4.45 -5.47 -18.39
N LYS A 47 -5.73 -5.63 -17.98
CA LYS A 47 -6.75 -6.34 -18.77
C LYS A 47 -6.88 -5.81 -20.21
N LEU A 48 -6.58 -4.53 -20.46
CA LEU A 48 -6.73 -3.91 -21.79
C LEU A 48 -5.80 -4.52 -22.84
N GLN A 49 -4.67 -5.12 -22.43
CA GLN A 49 -3.75 -5.82 -23.32
C GLN A 49 -3.63 -7.31 -22.95
N MET A 50 -3.73 -7.64 -21.66
CA MET A 50 -3.52 -8.99 -21.14
C MET A 50 -4.59 -9.99 -21.63
N LEU A 51 -5.85 -9.55 -21.77
CA LEU A 51 -6.92 -10.44 -22.23
C LEU A 51 -6.66 -10.96 -23.64
N ASP A 52 -6.31 -10.07 -24.56
CA ASP A 52 -5.99 -10.44 -25.94
C ASP A 52 -4.69 -11.24 -26.01
N ALA A 53 -3.66 -10.83 -25.26
CA ALA A 53 -2.36 -11.49 -25.26
C ALA A 53 -2.40 -12.94 -24.75
N LEU A 54 -3.25 -13.23 -23.76
CA LEU A 54 -3.40 -14.56 -23.15
C LEU A 54 -4.64 -15.32 -23.65
N SER A 55 -5.41 -14.73 -24.57
CA SER A 55 -6.72 -15.25 -25.01
C SER A 55 -7.68 -15.53 -23.83
N PHE A 56 -7.64 -14.68 -22.81
CA PHE A 56 -8.53 -14.79 -21.65
C PHE A 56 -9.88 -14.14 -21.94
N SER A 57 -10.95 -14.71 -21.38
CA SER A 57 -12.27 -14.09 -21.43
C SER A 57 -12.44 -13.04 -20.32
N GLU A 58 -13.39 -12.13 -20.49
CA GLU A 58 -13.77 -11.20 -19.42
C GLU A 58 -14.24 -11.92 -18.14
N THR A 59 -14.81 -13.11 -18.28
CA THR A 59 -15.20 -13.97 -17.16
C THR A 59 -13.99 -14.41 -16.33
N VAL A 60 -12.87 -14.75 -16.98
CA VAL A 60 -11.62 -15.10 -16.30
C VAL A 60 -11.12 -13.90 -15.49
N TYR A 61 -11.06 -12.73 -16.11
CA TYR A 61 -10.67 -11.51 -15.40
C TYR A 61 -11.60 -11.20 -14.22
N GLY A 62 -12.92 -11.28 -14.43
CA GLY A 62 -13.92 -11.02 -13.39
C GLY A 62 -13.81 -11.97 -12.21
N LEU A 63 -13.62 -13.27 -12.48
CA LEU A 63 -13.41 -14.27 -11.43
C LEU A 63 -12.12 -14.02 -10.66
N GLY A 64 -11.01 -13.72 -11.33
CA GLY A 64 -9.74 -13.40 -10.68
C GLY A 64 -9.81 -12.12 -9.84
N ALA A 65 -10.54 -11.10 -10.31
CA ALA A 65 -10.81 -9.89 -9.53
C ALA A 65 -11.66 -10.18 -8.28
N GLY A 66 -12.62 -11.11 -8.36
CA GLY A 66 -13.41 -11.56 -7.22
C GLY A 66 -12.61 -12.38 -6.20
N ILE A 67 -11.79 -13.32 -6.67
CA ILE A 67 -10.96 -14.20 -5.81
C ILE A 67 -9.99 -13.39 -4.94
N PHE A 68 -9.49 -12.27 -5.43
CA PHE A 68 -8.71 -11.32 -4.63
C PHE A 68 -9.44 -10.92 -3.34
N PHE A 69 -10.73 -10.56 -3.42
CA PHE A 69 -11.51 -10.19 -2.24
C PHE A 69 -11.76 -11.35 -1.29
N VAL A 70 -11.86 -12.58 -1.81
CA VAL A 70 -11.95 -13.79 -0.97
C VAL A 70 -10.70 -13.94 -0.12
N GLY A 71 -9.51 -13.85 -0.72
CA GLY A 71 -8.24 -13.87 0.00
C GLY A 71 -8.12 -12.73 1.02
N TYR A 72 -8.56 -11.53 0.63
CA TYR A 72 -8.56 -10.35 1.48
C TYR A 72 -9.43 -10.52 2.74
N VAL A 73 -10.65 -11.03 2.60
CA VAL A 73 -11.55 -11.24 3.75
C VAL A 73 -11.04 -12.34 4.67
N LEU A 74 -10.57 -13.46 4.13
CA LEU A 74 -10.08 -14.60 4.91
C LEU A 74 -8.87 -14.22 5.77
N CYS A 75 -7.94 -13.43 5.22
CA CYS A 75 -6.72 -13.05 5.93
C CYS A 75 -6.80 -11.71 6.67
N GLY A 76 -7.91 -10.96 6.56
CA GLY A 76 -8.04 -9.66 7.21
C GLY A 76 -7.95 -9.74 8.74
N LEU A 77 -8.70 -10.66 9.34
CA LEU A 77 -8.69 -10.90 10.80
C LEU A 77 -7.34 -11.47 11.29
N PRO A 78 -6.82 -12.58 10.72
CA PRO A 78 -5.52 -13.12 11.11
C PRO A 78 -4.37 -12.11 10.98
N SER A 79 -4.35 -11.33 9.90
CA SER A 79 -3.29 -10.36 9.64
C SER A 79 -3.31 -9.21 10.65
N ASN A 80 -4.50 -8.78 11.11
CA ASN A 80 -4.57 -7.75 12.16
C ASN A 80 -4.09 -8.26 13.53
N LEU A 81 -4.38 -9.52 13.86
CA LEU A 81 -3.85 -10.16 15.07
C LEU A 81 -2.33 -10.32 15.01
N ALA A 82 -1.80 -10.70 13.85
CA ALA A 82 -0.35 -10.79 13.62
C ALA A 82 0.32 -9.42 13.76
N LEU A 83 -0.27 -8.35 13.23
CA LEU A 83 0.24 -6.98 13.39
C LEU A 83 0.35 -6.56 14.86
N ASN A 84 -0.62 -6.95 15.69
CA ASN A 84 -0.58 -6.72 17.13
C ASN A 84 0.56 -7.47 17.82
N ARG A 85 0.89 -8.68 17.36
CA ARG A 85 1.90 -9.55 17.97
C ARG A 85 3.33 -9.23 17.49
N PHE A 86 3.53 -8.98 16.20
CA PHE A 86 4.86 -8.84 15.59
C PHE A 86 5.36 -7.40 15.49
N GLY A 87 4.48 -6.43 15.70
CA GLY A 87 4.81 -5.01 15.59
C GLY A 87 4.44 -4.43 14.20
N PRO A 88 3.89 -3.20 14.15
CA PRO A 88 3.46 -2.57 12.90
C PRO A 88 4.57 -2.40 11.87
N ARG A 89 5.80 -2.04 12.26
CA ARG A 89 6.92 -1.84 11.32
C ARG A 89 7.22 -3.08 10.51
N ARG A 90 7.43 -4.21 11.23
CA ARG A 90 7.85 -5.47 10.62
C ARG A 90 6.72 -6.08 9.79
N TRP A 91 5.49 -6.01 10.30
CA TRP A 91 4.36 -6.59 9.62
C TRP A 91 3.95 -5.82 8.36
N ILE A 92 3.93 -4.48 8.42
CA ILE A 92 3.63 -3.64 7.24
C ILE A 92 4.67 -3.85 6.15
N GLY A 93 5.97 -3.82 6.50
CA GLY A 93 7.04 -4.08 5.53
C GLY A 93 6.95 -5.47 4.93
N LEU A 94 6.67 -6.50 5.74
CA LEU A 94 6.51 -7.87 5.25
C LEU A 94 5.34 -8.00 4.29
N MET A 95 4.17 -7.43 4.61
CA MET A 95 3.01 -7.44 3.72
C MET A 95 3.34 -6.77 2.37
N MET A 96 3.99 -5.60 2.40
CA MET A 96 4.39 -4.88 1.19
C MET A 96 5.32 -5.70 0.29
N ILE A 97 6.30 -6.38 0.90
CA ILE A 97 7.22 -7.25 0.18
C ILE A 97 6.48 -8.45 -0.41
N THR A 98 5.67 -9.16 0.39
CA THR A 98 5.00 -10.39 -0.06
C THR A 98 4.00 -10.10 -1.17
N TRP A 99 3.15 -9.09 -1.03
CA TRP A 99 2.20 -8.74 -2.09
C TRP A 99 2.92 -8.17 -3.31
N GLY A 100 3.98 -7.37 -3.13
CA GLY A 100 4.74 -6.78 -4.24
C GLY A 100 5.43 -7.85 -5.09
N ILE A 101 5.94 -8.91 -4.45
CA ILE A 101 6.48 -10.08 -5.13
C ILE A 101 5.37 -10.79 -5.91
N PHE A 102 4.22 -11.09 -5.30
CA PHE A 102 3.13 -11.76 -5.99
C PHE A 102 2.58 -10.93 -7.16
N SER A 103 2.49 -9.62 -7.01
CA SER A 103 2.10 -8.71 -8.09
C SER A 103 3.13 -8.71 -9.22
N THR A 104 4.43 -8.70 -8.91
CA THR A 104 5.47 -8.84 -9.93
C THR A 104 5.39 -10.20 -10.63
N CYS A 105 5.13 -11.29 -9.91
CA CYS A 105 4.96 -12.62 -10.50
C CYS A 105 3.81 -12.71 -11.50
N LEU A 106 2.82 -11.81 -11.47
CA LEU A 106 1.76 -11.76 -12.48
C LEU A 106 2.32 -11.54 -13.90
N LEU A 107 3.50 -10.96 -14.07
CA LEU A 107 4.11 -10.78 -15.38
C LEU A 107 4.45 -12.10 -16.08
N PHE A 108 4.62 -13.20 -15.33
CA PHE A 108 4.91 -14.54 -15.85
C PHE A 108 3.66 -15.39 -16.05
N VAL A 109 2.47 -14.82 -15.85
CA VAL A 109 1.23 -15.57 -15.93
C VAL A 109 0.94 -15.98 -17.38
N THR A 110 0.63 -17.26 -17.56
CA THR A 110 0.26 -17.82 -18.87
C THR A 110 -1.10 -18.50 -18.84
N THR A 111 -1.50 -19.04 -17.68
CA THR A 111 -2.77 -19.75 -17.53
C THR A 111 -3.76 -19.03 -16.61
N PRO A 112 -5.09 -19.22 -16.80
CA PRO A 112 -6.10 -18.66 -15.91
C PRO A 112 -5.94 -19.09 -14.45
N VAL A 113 -5.48 -20.34 -14.23
CA VAL A 113 -5.29 -20.88 -12.88
C VAL A 113 -4.15 -20.16 -12.16
N GLU A 114 -3.02 -19.93 -12.82
CA GLU A 114 -1.92 -19.13 -12.27
C GLU A 114 -2.39 -17.72 -11.91
N PHE A 115 -3.19 -17.10 -12.77
CA PHE A 115 -3.79 -15.79 -12.51
C PHE A 115 -4.65 -15.81 -11.25
N TYR A 116 -5.52 -16.82 -11.08
CA TYR A 116 -6.38 -16.94 -9.90
C TYR A 116 -5.58 -17.16 -8.62
N VAL A 117 -4.59 -18.04 -8.66
CA VAL A 117 -3.73 -18.36 -7.50
C VAL A 117 -2.96 -17.11 -7.08
N LEU A 118 -2.31 -16.41 -8.01
CA LEU A 118 -1.58 -15.18 -7.71
C LEU A 118 -2.53 -14.11 -7.15
N ARG A 119 -3.72 -13.93 -7.73
CA ARG A 119 -4.71 -12.96 -7.22
C ARG A 119 -5.20 -13.29 -5.83
N PHE A 120 -5.40 -14.57 -5.53
CA PHE A 120 -5.73 -15.03 -4.18
C PHE A 120 -4.61 -14.70 -3.18
N LEU A 121 -3.36 -15.04 -3.52
CA LEU A 121 -2.18 -14.80 -2.69
C LEU A 121 -1.93 -13.30 -2.46
N THR A 122 -2.07 -12.47 -3.50
CA THR A 122 -1.97 -11.01 -3.36
C THR A 122 -3.06 -10.49 -2.42
N GLY A 123 -4.31 -10.95 -2.57
CA GLY A 123 -5.40 -10.58 -1.68
C GLY A 123 -5.15 -10.96 -0.21
N MET A 124 -4.63 -12.16 0.03
CA MET A 124 -4.24 -12.61 1.37
C MET A 124 -3.13 -11.74 1.98
N ALA A 125 -2.11 -11.40 1.19
CA ALA A 125 -0.97 -10.60 1.64
C ALA A 125 -1.37 -9.14 1.92
N GLU A 126 -2.32 -8.59 1.17
CA GLU A 126 -2.76 -7.20 1.28
C GLU A 126 -3.78 -6.96 2.41
N ALA A 127 -4.48 -8.02 2.83
CA ALA A 127 -5.64 -7.99 3.74
C ALA A 127 -5.49 -7.12 5.00
N GLY A 128 -4.29 -7.12 5.60
CA GLY A 128 -4.02 -6.45 6.87
C GLY A 128 -3.49 -5.03 6.76
N PHE A 129 -3.21 -4.54 5.55
CA PHE A 129 -2.48 -3.29 5.37
C PHE A 129 -3.27 -2.06 5.86
N PHE A 130 -4.49 -1.87 5.33
CA PHE A 130 -5.37 -0.77 5.72
C PHE A 130 -5.70 -0.78 7.23
N PRO A 131 -6.27 -1.86 7.80
CA PRO A 131 -6.58 -1.88 9.23
C PRO A 131 -5.32 -1.81 10.11
N GLY A 132 -4.18 -2.32 9.60
CA GLY A 132 -2.87 -2.20 10.23
C GLY A 132 -2.39 -0.76 10.37
N ILE A 133 -2.50 0.03 9.30
CA ILE A 133 -2.16 1.46 9.32
C ILE A 133 -3.13 2.25 10.20
N VAL A 134 -4.43 1.95 10.14
CA VAL A 134 -5.43 2.62 10.99
C VAL A 134 -5.12 2.40 12.48
N LEU A 135 -4.76 1.17 12.85
CA LEU A 135 -4.35 0.84 14.21
C LEU A 135 -3.02 1.50 14.59
N TYR A 136 -2.03 1.50 13.69
CA TYR A 136 -0.76 2.18 13.89
C TYR A 136 -0.98 3.67 14.16
N LEU A 137 -1.69 4.38 13.28
CA LEU A 137 -1.97 5.80 13.44
C LEU A 137 -2.82 6.12 14.68
N SER A 138 -3.68 5.19 15.13
CA SER A 138 -4.43 5.37 16.38
C SER A 138 -3.55 5.32 17.64
N ARG A 139 -2.38 4.67 17.59
CA ARG A 139 -1.41 4.64 18.69
C ARG A 139 -0.52 5.87 18.70
N TRP A 140 -0.28 6.46 17.53
CA TRP A 140 0.59 7.64 17.37
C TRP A 140 -0.11 8.98 17.54
N TYR A 141 -1.43 9.05 17.32
CA TYR A 141 -2.18 10.31 17.35
C TYR A 141 -3.36 10.29 18.33
N PRO A 142 -3.55 11.35 19.13
CA PRO A 142 -4.74 11.50 19.97
C PRO A 142 -5.99 11.67 19.12
N ASN A 143 -7.15 11.32 19.70
CA ASN A 143 -8.43 11.23 18.99
C ASN A 143 -8.80 12.52 18.24
N GLN A 144 -8.47 13.68 18.81
CA GLN A 144 -8.73 15.01 18.25
C GLN A 144 -8.01 15.27 16.91
N ARG A 145 -6.84 14.66 16.69
CA ARG A 145 -6.02 14.85 15.48
C ARG A 145 -6.15 13.69 14.50
N ARG A 146 -6.56 12.52 14.99
CA ARG A 146 -6.70 11.29 14.21
C ARG A 146 -7.58 11.48 12.99
N GLY A 147 -8.69 12.22 13.09
CA GLY A 147 -9.59 12.48 11.97
C GLY A 147 -8.88 13.15 10.76
N ARG A 148 -8.09 14.20 11.03
CA ARG A 148 -7.34 14.92 9.97
C ARG A 148 -6.27 14.03 9.32
N ILE A 149 -5.58 13.23 10.12
CA ILE A 149 -4.55 12.32 9.65
C ILE A 149 -5.16 11.17 8.82
N MET A 150 -6.31 10.63 9.24
CA MET A 150 -7.06 9.64 8.47
C MET A 150 -7.55 10.22 7.14
N ALA A 151 -8.05 11.46 7.12
CA ALA A 151 -8.46 12.12 5.89
C ALA A 151 -7.27 12.30 4.91
N LEU A 152 -6.11 12.72 5.43
CA LEU A 152 -4.88 12.84 4.63
C LEU A 152 -4.38 11.48 4.13
N PHE A 153 -4.53 10.43 4.93
CA PHE A 153 -4.20 9.07 4.51
C PHE A 153 -5.16 8.58 3.40
N MET A 154 -6.47 8.74 3.59
CA MET A 154 -7.47 8.28 2.64
C MET A 154 -7.50 9.08 1.35
N SER A 155 -6.98 10.32 1.33
CA SER A 155 -6.81 11.08 0.09
C SER A 155 -5.80 10.45 -0.87
N ALA A 156 -5.00 9.47 -0.44
CA ALA A 156 -4.17 8.68 -1.35
C ALA A 156 -5.02 7.90 -2.37
N ILE A 157 -6.27 7.54 -2.06
CA ILE A 157 -7.18 6.85 -2.99
C ILE A 157 -7.44 7.69 -4.24
N PRO A 158 -8.03 8.91 -4.16
CA PRO A 158 -8.25 9.72 -5.35
C PRO A 158 -6.96 10.14 -6.04
N VAL A 159 -5.88 10.40 -5.27
CA VAL A 159 -4.57 10.74 -5.85
C VAL A 159 -3.98 9.57 -6.64
N SER A 160 -4.10 8.34 -6.15
CA SER A 160 -3.67 7.15 -6.87
C SER A 160 -4.45 6.93 -8.16
N GLY A 161 -5.75 7.24 -8.19
CA GLY A 161 -6.54 7.20 -9.42
C GLY A 161 -6.10 8.26 -10.43
N LEU A 162 -5.88 9.48 -9.95
CA LEU A 162 -5.45 10.62 -10.77
C LEU A 162 -4.07 10.41 -11.39
N LEU A 163 -3.11 9.84 -10.63
CA LEU A 163 -1.75 9.58 -11.10
C LEU A 163 -1.65 8.23 -11.82
N GLY A 164 -2.32 7.22 -11.29
CA GLY A 164 -2.25 5.83 -11.74
C GLY A 164 -2.80 5.61 -13.13
N GLY A 165 -3.89 6.29 -13.49
CA GLY A 165 -4.47 6.18 -14.84
C GLY A 165 -3.51 6.65 -15.94
N PRO A 166 -3.07 7.92 -15.93
CA PRO A 166 -2.09 8.43 -16.89
C PRO A 166 -0.77 7.67 -16.85
N PHE A 167 -0.27 7.31 -15.67
CA PHE A 167 0.99 6.56 -15.53
C PHE A 167 0.88 5.15 -16.12
N SER A 168 -0.18 4.41 -15.82
CA SER A 168 -0.43 3.09 -16.39
C SER A 168 -0.66 3.15 -17.89
N GLY A 169 -1.44 4.14 -18.37
CA GLY A 169 -1.65 4.36 -19.79
C GLY A 169 -0.37 4.74 -20.54
N TRP A 170 0.51 5.54 -19.93
CA TRP A 170 1.82 5.84 -20.49
C TRP A 170 2.69 4.59 -20.60
N ILE A 171 2.74 3.74 -19.56
CA ILE A 171 3.47 2.46 -19.60
C ILE A 171 2.94 1.57 -20.74
N LEU A 172 1.62 1.37 -20.80
CA LEU A 172 1.00 0.50 -21.82
C LEU A 172 1.27 0.99 -23.25
N ASN A 173 1.30 2.31 -23.48
CA ASN A 173 1.60 2.88 -24.80
C ASN A 173 3.10 2.88 -25.10
N HIS A 174 3.95 3.26 -24.14
CA HIS A 174 5.40 3.36 -24.34
C HIS A 174 6.00 1.99 -24.64
N PHE A 175 5.58 0.96 -23.91
CA PHE A 175 6.04 -0.42 -24.06
C PHE A 175 5.19 -1.26 -25.03
N ALA A 176 4.25 -0.65 -25.76
CA ALA A 176 3.39 -1.34 -26.72
C ALA A 176 4.16 -2.04 -27.85
N ALA A 177 5.35 -1.53 -28.20
CA ALA A 177 6.18 -2.08 -29.27
C ALA A 177 6.97 -3.35 -28.86
N GLY A 178 6.72 -3.92 -27.67
CA GLY A 178 7.40 -5.13 -27.20
C GLY A 178 8.88 -4.90 -26.86
N GLN A 179 9.23 -3.68 -26.44
CA GLN A 179 10.61 -3.32 -26.06
C GLN A 179 11.09 -4.27 -24.94
N GLY A 180 12.23 -4.93 -25.15
CA GLY A 180 12.78 -5.91 -24.21
C GLY A 180 12.09 -7.28 -24.23
N GLY A 181 11.29 -7.60 -25.25
CA GLY A 181 10.64 -8.91 -25.41
C GLY A 181 9.44 -9.15 -24.48
N MET A 182 8.99 -8.10 -23.78
CA MET A 182 7.86 -8.15 -22.86
C MET A 182 6.73 -7.25 -23.34
N ALA A 183 5.49 -7.68 -23.11
CA ALA A 183 4.29 -6.88 -23.42
C ALA A 183 4.13 -5.71 -22.44
N GLY A 184 3.38 -4.67 -22.85
CA GLY A 184 3.16 -3.48 -22.02
C GLY A 184 2.55 -3.79 -20.65
N TRP A 185 1.64 -4.77 -20.57
CA TRP A 185 1.05 -5.21 -19.30
C TRP A 185 2.06 -5.90 -18.36
N GLN A 186 3.05 -6.62 -18.91
CA GLN A 186 4.13 -7.24 -18.12
C GLN A 186 5.06 -6.19 -17.53
N TRP A 187 5.45 -5.20 -18.34
CA TRP A 187 6.20 -4.03 -17.89
C TRP A 187 5.46 -3.27 -16.78
N MET A 188 4.13 -3.20 -16.87
CA MET A 188 3.32 -2.52 -15.87
C MET A 188 3.35 -3.25 -14.52
N PHE A 189 3.24 -4.58 -14.49
CA PHE A 189 3.42 -5.35 -13.26
C PHE A 189 4.83 -5.25 -12.70
N LEU A 190 5.85 -5.19 -13.56
CA LEU A 190 7.24 -5.05 -13.14
C LEU A 190 7.54 -3.66 -12.54
N ILE A 191 7.15 -2.59 -13.25
CA ILE A 191 7.41 -1.19 -12.87
C ILE A 191 6.58 -0.79 -11.65
N GLN A 192 5.42 -1.38 -11.40
CA GLN A 192 4.61 -1.08 -10.21
C GLN A 192 4.91 -2.04 -9.05
N GLY A 193 5.17 -3.31 -9.32
CA GLY A 193 5.48 -4.33 -8.32
C GLY A 193 6.85 -4.12 -7.65
N LEU A 194 7.92 -3.88 -8.42
CA LEU A 194 9.27 -3.72 -7.88
C LEU A 194 9.43 -2.55 -6.91
N PRO A 195 8.95 -1.32 -7.23
CA PRO A 195 8.99 -0.23 -6.27
C PRO A 195 8.19 -0.52 -5.00
N THR A 196 7.12 -1.31 -5.11
CA THR A 196 6.33 -1.71 -3.93
C THR A 196 7.12 -2.63 -3.01
N VAL A 197 7.88 -3.58 -3.57
CA VAL A 197 8.83 -4.40 -2.80
C VAL A 197 9.91 -3.53 -2.16
N ALA A 198 10.49 -2.59 -2.92
CA ALA A 198 11.50 -1.67 -2.40
C ALA A 198 10.96 -0.78 -1.27
N LEU A 199 9.73 -0.27 -1.39
CA LEU A 199 9.04 0.45 -0.33
C LEU A 199 8.80 -0.43 0.90
N GLY A 200 8.48 -1.71 0.70
CA GLY A 200 8.37 -2.68 1.79
C GLY A 200 9.69 -2.89 2.54
N VAL A 201 10.82 -2.94 1.83
CA VAL A 201 12.16 -2.99 2.45
C VAL A 201 12.46 -1.68 3.19
N LEU A 202 12.18 -0.53 2.56
CA LEU A 202 12.34 0.79 3.18
C LEU A 202 11.46 0.95 4.42
N ALA A 203 10.30 0.30 4.48
CA ALA A 203 9.42 0.32 5.63
C ALA A 203 10.10 -0.21 6.90
N PHE A 204 11.00 -1.21 6.78
CA PHE A 204 11.76 -1.71 7.93
C PHE A 204 12.74 -0.69 8.51
N PHE A 205 13.24 0.23 7.68
CA PHE A 205 14.19 1.26 8.09
C PHE A 205 13.52 2.58 8.48
N LEU A 206 12.39 2.93 7.83
CA LEU A 206 11.72 4.22 8.00
C LEU A 206 10.57 4.19 9.02
N LEU A 207 9.84 3.09 9.18
CA LEU A 207 8.85 3.00 10.26
C LEU A 207 9.56 2.80 11.61
N CYS A 208 8.98 3.36 12.66
CA CYS A 208 9.37 3.13 14.04
C CYS A 208 8.23 2.39 14.74
N ASP A 209 8.51 1.35 15.53
CA ASP A 209 7.44 0.56 16.17
C ASP A 209 6.74 1.34 17.29
N LYS A 210 7.45 2.25 17.97
CA LYS A 210 6.96 3.04 19.11
C LYS A 210 7.49 4.47 19.08
N VAL A 211 6.77 5.38 19.76
CA VAL A 211 7.22 6.76 20.03
C VAL A 211 8.54 6.75 20.84
N GLU A 212 8.70 5.77 21.73
CA GLU A 212 9.90 5.56 22.55
C GLU A 212 11.13 5.12 21.75
N ASP A 213 10.94 4.46 20.61
CA ASP A 213 12.01 4.01 19.72
C ASP A 213 12.46 5.10 18.73
N ALA A 214 11.76 6.23 18.70
CA ALA A 214 12.09 7.35 17.84
C ALA A 214 13.28 8.14 18.42
N ARG A 215 14.50 7.64 18.19
CA ARG A 215 15.78 8.32 18.53
C ARG A 215 15.94 9.73 17.94
N TRP A 216 15.04 10.14 17.05
CA TRP A 216 15.02 11.47 16.44
C TRP A 216 14.09 12.46 17.18
N LEU A 217 13.37 11.99 18.20
CA LEU A 217 12.57 12.79 19.14
C LEU A 217 13.34 13.19 20.41
N THR A 218 14.53 12.63 20.61
CA THR A 218 15.52 13.06 21.62
C THR A 218 16.48 14.07 20.99
#